data_AF-A0A6D0IIE2-F1
#
_entry.id   AF-A0A6D0IIE2-F1
#
_cell.length_a   1.000
_cell.length_b   1.000
_cell.length_c   1.000
_cell.angle_alpha   90.00
_cell.angle_beta   90.00
_cell.angle_gamma   90.00
#
_symmetry.space_group_name_H-M   'P 1'
#
loop_
_entity.id
_entity.type
_entity.pdbx_description
1 polymer ?
#
loop_
_entity_poly.entity_id
_entity_poly.type
_entity_poly.pdbx_seq_one_letter_code
_entity_poly.pdbx_strand_id
1 'polypeptide(L)'
;KMRDACKRLADAGIQVSLFIDADEEQIKAAAEVGAPFIEIHTGCYADAKTDAEQAQELARIAKAATFAASLGLKVNAGHGLTYHNVKAIAAIPEMHELNIGHAIIGRAVMTGLKDAVAEMKRLMLEARG
;
A
#
# COMPACT_ATOMS: atom_id res chain seq x y z
N LYS A 1 -1.48 -20.45 -12.68
CA LYS A 1 -1.69 -19.09 -13.26
C LYS A 1 -0.87 -18.03 -12.54
N MET A 2 -1.16 -17.65 -11.29
CA MET A 2 -0.37 -16.60 -10.59
C MET A 2 1.08 -17.02 -10.34
N ARG A 3 1.30 -18.24 -9.82
CA ARG A 3 2.65 -18.81 -9.67
C ARG A 3 3.47 -18.76 -10.97
N ASP A 4 2.86 -19.14 -12.09
CA ASP A 4 3.53 -19.15 -13.40
C ASP A 4 3.88 -17.74 -13.87
N ALA A 5 2.99 -16.76 -13.64
CA ALA A 5 3.24 -15.36 -13.96
C ALA A 5 4.36 -14.77 -13.09
N CYS A 6 4.32 -15.00 -11.77
CA CYS A 6 5.37 -14.59 -10.84
C CYS A 6 6.72 -15.18 -11.25
N LYS A 7 6.76 -16.48 -11.56
CA LYS A 7 7.98 -17.16 -12.01
C LYS A 7 8.53 -16.56 -13.31
N ARG A 8 7.70 -16.36 -14.33
CA ARG A 8 8.15 -15.81 -15.61
C ARG A 8 8.76 -14.41 -15.49
N LEU A 9 8.17 -13.56 -14.65
CA LEU A 9 8.68 -12.21 -14.40
C LEU A 9 9.95 -12.26 -13.55
N ALA A 10 10.01 -13.12 -12.55
CA ALA A 10 11.20 -13.31 -11.73
C ALA A 10 12.38 -13.87 -12.54
N ASP A 11 12.15 -14.82 -13.45
CA ASP A 11 13.17 -15.36 -14.37
C ASP A 11 13.72 -14.27 -15.31
N ALA A 12 12.96 -13.21 -15.55
CA ALA A 12 13.38 -12.02 -16.29
C ALA A 12 14.00 -10.92 -15.40
N GLY A 13 14.19 -11.17 -14.10
CA GLY A 13 14.75 -10.21 -13.14
C GLY A 13 13.78 -9.11 -12.69
N ILE A 14 12.47 -9.28 -12.90
CA ILE A 14 11.44 -8.30 -12.53
C ILE A 14 10.89 -8.63 -11.14
N GLN A 15 10.90 -7.65 -10.23
CA GLN A 15 10.26 -7.78 -8.93
C GLN A 15 8.74 -7.70 -9.07
N VAL A 16 8.04 -8.70 -8.54
CA VAL A 16 6.58 -8.81 -8.66
C VAL A 16 5.92 -8.38 -7.34
N SER A 17 4.92 -7.51 -7.45
CA SER A 17 3.98 -7.20 -6.38
C SER A 17 2.58 -7.66 -6.77
N LEU A 18 1.85 -8.28 -5.83
CA LEU A 18 0.46 -8.66 -6.04
C LEU A 18 -0.47 -7.67 -5.32
N PHE A 19 -1.37 -7.05 -6.07
CA PHE A 19 -2.41 -6.18 -5.51
C PHE A 19 -3.54 -7.02 -4.93
N ILE A 20 -3.74 -6.95 -3.61
CA ILE A 20 -4.66 -7.82 -2.87
C ILE A 20 -5.38 -7.04 -1.76
N ASP A 21 -6.46 -7.62 -1.24
CA ASP A 21 -7.16 -7.05 -0.08
C ASP A 21 -6.35 -7.25 1.21
N ALA A 22 -6.71 -6.50 2.27
CA ALA A 22 -6.26 -6.76 3.64
C ALA A 22 -6.94 -8.03 4.20
N ASP A 23 -6.61 -9.18 3.62
CA ASP A 23 -7.20 -10.48 3.89
C ASP A 23 -6.12 -11.56 4.08
N GLU A 24 -6.23 -12.35 5.15
CA GLU A 24 -5.20 -13.33 5.52
C GLU A 24 -5.07 -14.48 4.51
N GLU A 25 -6.16 -14.90 3.86
CA GLU A 25 -6.12 -16.00 2.88
C GLU A 25 -5.43 -15.53 1.59
N GLN A 26 -5.74 -14.32 1.11
CA GLN A 26 -5.06 -13.73 -0.04
C GLN A 26 -3.56 -13.51 0.23
N ILE A 27 -3.20 -13.08 1.45
CA ILE A 27 -1.80 -12.88 1.83
C ILE A 27 -1.03 -14.21 1.85
N LYS A 28 -1.61 -15.28 2.41
CA LYS A 28 -1.01 -16.63 2.36
C LYS A 28 -0.83 -17.10 0.93
N ALA A 29 -1.86 -16.93 0.10
CA ALA A 29 -1.79 -17.30 -1.31
C ALA A 29 -0.67 -16.52 -2.05
N ALA A 30 -0.49 -15.23 -1.75
CA ALA A 30 0.58 -14.42 -2.33
C ALA A 30 1.99 -14.93 -1.94
N ALA A 31 2.19 -15.32 -0.68
CA ALA A 31 3.43 -15.95 -0.24
C ALA A 31 3.66 -17.32 -0.94
N GLU A 32 2.64 -18.16 -1.03
CA GLU A 32 2.72 -19.50 -1.65
C GLU A 32 3.01 -19.49 -3.16
N VAL A 33 2.68 -18.41 -3.86
CA VAL A 33 3.01 -18.25 -5.28
C VAL A 33 4.39 -17.64 -5.49
N GLY A 34 5.11 -17.28 -4.41
CA GLY A 34 6.48 -16.78 -4.44
C GLY A 34 6.59 -15.31 -4.83
N ALA A 35 5.56 -14.50 -4.60
CA ALA A 35 5.66 -13.06 -4.81
C ALA A 35 6.57 -12.43 -3.74
N PRO A 36 7.57 -11.59 -4.11
CA PRO A 36 8.40 -10.90 -3.12
C PRO A 36 7.70 -9.72 -2.44
N PHE A 37 6.71 -9.12 -3.11
CA PHE A 37 5.94 -7.99 -2.60
C PHE A 37 4.43 -8.25 -2.69
N ILE A 38 3.68 -7.56 -1.85
CA ILE A 38 2.24 -7.35 -2.01
C ILE A 38 1.92 -5.87 -1.97
N GLU A 39 0.80 -5.45 -2.53
CA GLU A 39 0.24 -4.13 -2.35
C GLU A 39 -1.19 -4.25 -1.80
N ILE A 40 -1.37 -3.83 -0.56
CA ILE A 40 -2.67 -3.90 0.13
C ILE A 40 -3.59 -2.81 -0.41
N HIS A 41 -4.79 -3.20 -0.82
CA HIS A 41 -5.83 -2.30 -1.27
C HIS A 41 -6.38 -1.46 -0.11
N THR A 42 -6.07 -0.17 -0.12
CA THR A 42 -6.51 0.81 0.91
C THR A 42 -7.82 1.52 0.57
N GLY A 43 -8.64 0.96 -0.33
CA GLY A 43 -9.85 1.61 -0.85
C GLY A 43 -10.93 1.78 0.21
N CYS A 44 -11.25 0.71 0.95
CA CYS A 44 -12.22 0.78 2.04
C CYS A 44 -11.83 1.82 3.11
N TYR A 45 -10.53 1.91 3.42
CA TYR A 45 -9.99 2.95 4.31
C TYR A 45 -10.16 4.36 3.75
N ALA A 46 -9.84 4.55 2.47
CA ALA A 46 -9.94 5.85 1.81
C ALA A 46 -11.40 6.33 1.64
N ASP A 47 -12.32 5.39 1.38
CA ASP A 47 -13.73 5.68 1.09
C ASP A 47 -14.65 5.65 2.30
N ALA A 48 -14.14 5.24 3.47
CA ALA A 48 -14.87 5.21 4.74
C ALA A 48 -15.60 6.55 4.99
N LYS A 49 -16.86 6.47 5.43
CA LYS A 49 -17.72 7.65 5.59
C LYS A 49 -17.70 8.22 7.00
N THR A 50 -17.20 7.45 7.95
CA THR A 50 -17.06 7.85 9.34
C THR A 50 -15.65 7.57 9.87
N ASP A 51 -15.23 8.33 10.89
CA ASP A 51 -13.95 8.11 11.56
C ASP A 51 -13.86 6.71 12.18
N ALA A 52 -15.00 6.17 12.65
CA ALA A 52 -15.07 4.82 13.22
C ALA A 52 -14.79 3.73 12.16
N GLU A 53 -15.42 3.83 10.99
CA GLU A 53 -15.16 2.93 9.85
C GLU A 53 -13.71 3.06 9.38
N GLN A 54 -13.21 4.29 9.25
CA GLN A 54 -11.83 4.54 8.83
C GLN A 54 -10.82 3.93 9.82
N ALA A 55 -11.05 4.06 11.12
CA ALA A 55 -10.21 3.46 12.15
C ALA A 55 -10.25 1.93 12.13
N GLN A 56 -11.41 1.33 11.85
CA GLN A 56 -11.55 -0.13 11.71
C GLN A 56 -10.75 -0.66 10.51
N GLU A 57 -10.87 -0.01 9.34
CA GLU A 57 -10.11 -0.41 8.15
C GLU A 57 -8.61 -0.17 8.33
N LEU A 58 -8.21 0.91 9.01
CA LEU A 58 -6.80 1.14 9.36
C LEU A 58 -6.24 0.00 10.24
N ALA A 59 -6.98 -0.41 11.27
CA ALA A 59 -6.58 -1.51 12.14
C ALA A 59 -6.47 -2.83 11.38
N ARG A 60 -7.41 -3.08 10.45
CA ARG A 60 -7.37 -4.24 9.55
C ARG A 60 -6.14 -4.24 8.66
N ILE A 61 -5.81 -3.09 8.04
CA ILE A 61 -4.62 -2.93 7.20
C ILE A 61 -3.34 -3.14 8.02
N ALA A 62 -3.25 -2.57 9.22
CA ALA A 62 -2.09 -2.75 10.09
C ALA A 62 -1.88 -4.22 10.46
N LYS A 63 -2.94 -4.93 10.87
CA LYS A 63 -2.88 -6.37 11.16
C LYS A 63 -2.43 -7.18 9.94
N ALA A 64 -2.99 -6.87 8.77
CA ALA A 64 -2.63 -7.53 7.51
C ALA A 64 -1.16 -7.28 7.13
N ALA A 65 -0.65 -6.06 7.31
CA ALA A 65 0.74 -5.71 7.05
C ALA A 65 1.70 -6.47 7.98
N THR A 66 1.42 -6.52 9.29
CA THR A 66 2.20 -7.33 10.24
C THR A 66 2.20 -8.81 9.87
N PHE A 67 1.03 -9.35 9.50
CA PHE A 67 0.92 -10.75 9.09
C PHE A 67 1.72 -11.04 7.80
N ALA A 68 1.60 -10.21 6.77
CA ALA A 68 2.35 -10.36 5.52
C ALA A 68 3.87 -10.27 5.75
N ALA A 69 4.32 -9.31 6.57
CA ALA A 69 5.73 -9.18 6.94
C ALA A 69 6.26 -10.42 7.67
N SER A 70 5.45 -11.04 8.54
CA SER A 70 5.81 -12.30 9.22
C SER A 70 6.03 -13.48 8.26
N LEU A 71 5.45 -13.41 7.06
CA LEU A 71 5.66 -14.39 5.98
C LEU A 71 6.83 -14.02 5.05
N GLY A 72 7.56 -12.94 5.36
CA GLY A 72 8.68 -12.45 4.57
C GLY A 72 8.28 -11.62 3.35
N LEU A 73 7.02 -11.23 3.22
CA LEU A 73 6.54 -10.35 2.16
C LEU A 73 6.89 -8.89 2.48
N LYS A 74 7.33 -8.15 1.46
CA LYS A 74 7.40 -6.68 1.55
C LYS A 74 6.03 -6.09 1.24
N VAL A 75 5.56 -5.17 2.08
CA VAL A 75 4.19 -4.69 2.04
C VAL A 75 4.14 -3.27 1.48
N ASN A 76 3.45 -3.09 0.37
CA ASN A 76 3.13 -1.79 -0.21
C ASN A 76 1.64 -1.47 0.03
N ALA A 77 1.25 -0.22 -0.21
CA ALA A 77 -0.14 0.24 -0.25
C ALA A 77 -0.25 1.48 -1.15
N GLY A 78 -1.43 2.11 -1.27
CA GLY A 78 -1.51 3.43 -1.93
C GLY A 78 -2.84 3.80 -2.57
N HIS A 79 -3.67 2.80 -2.89
CA HIS A 79 -4.96 3.04 -3.55
C HIS A 79 -5.88 3.97 -2.74
N GLY A 80 -6.30 5.09 -3.34
CA GLY A 80 -7.20 6.05 -2.71
C GLY A 80 -6.55 6.95 -1.64
N LEU A 81 -5.24 6.81 -1.37
CA LEU A 81 -4.56 7.68 -0.41
C LEU A 81 -4.46 9.11 -0.94
N THR A 82 -4.60 10.06 -0.01
CA THR A 82 -4.62 11.51 -0.23
C THR A 82 -3.74 12.21 0.80
N TYR A 83 -3.54 13.52 0.62
CA TYR A 83 -2.78 14.36 1.56
C TYR A 83 -3.38 14.40 2.98
N HIS A 84 -4.63 13.99 3.16
CA HIS A 84 -5.32 14.05 4.45
C HIS A 84 -5.32 12.73 5.22
N ASN A 85 -5.22 11.59 4.53
CA ASN A 85 -5.31 10.26 5.15
C ASN A 85 -4.02 9.43 5.04
N VAL A 86 -3.03 9.85 4.24
CA VAL A 86 -1.80 9.10 4.02
C VAL A 86 -0.98 8.85 5.30
N LYS A 87 -1.00 9.77 6.26
CA LYS A 87 -0.13 9.73 7.44
C LYS A 87 -0.36 8.47 8.29
N ALA A 88 -1.61 8.08 8.50
CA ALA A 88 -1.93 6.92 9.33
C ALA A 88 -1.40 5.62 8.71
N ILE A 89 -1.49 5.49 7.39
CA ILE A 89 -0.96 4.33 6.65
C ILE A 89 0.57 4.36 6.61
N ALA A 90 1.17 5.54 6.38
CA ALA A 90 2.61 5.71 6.37
C ALA A 90 3.27 5.42 7.73
N ALA A 91 2.53 5.55 8.84
CA ALA A 91 3.04 5.25 10.18
C ALA A 91 3.16 3.74 10.49
N ILE A 92 2.49 2.85 9.73
CA ILE A 92 2.49 1.39 9.97
C ILE A 92 3.89 0.82 9.73
N PRO A 93 4.65 0.33 10.72
CA PRO A 93 6.07 -0.03 10.61
C PRO A 93 6.44 -0.91 9.41
N GLU A 94 5.58 -1.86 9.06
CA GLU A 94 5.79 -2.86 8.02
C GLU A 94 5.62 -2.33 6.59
N MET A 95 5.11 -1.10 6.42
CA MET A 95 4.90 -0.52 5.09
C MET A 95 6.23 -0.12 4.42
N HIS A 96 6.55 -0.79 3.31
CA HIS A 96 7.76 -0.58 2.51
C HIS A 96 7.63 0.61 1.56
N GLU A 97 6.52 0.73 0.83
CA GLU A 97 6.29 1.78 -0.17
C GLU A 97 4.81 2.18 -0.28
N LEU A 98 4.52 3.44 -0.63
CA LEU A 98 3.17 3.91 -0.95
C LEU A 98 3.07 4.38 -2.42
N ASN A 99 2.30 3.66 -3.23
CA ASN A 99 2.03 3.93 -4.63
C ASN A 99 0.80 4.82 -4.82
N ILE A 100 1.01 6.14 -4.86
CA ILE A 100 -0.08 7.13 -4.87
C ILE A 100 -0.13 7.85 -6.22
N GLY A 101 -1.29 7.80 -6.89
CA GLY A 101 -1.50 8.39 -8.21
C GLY A 101 -2.46 9.57 -8.23
N HIS A 102 -3.77 9.29 -8.21
CA HIS A 102 -4.84 10.27 -8.47
C HIS A 102 -4.74 11.52 -7.60
N ALA A 103 -4.49 11.38 -6.29
CA ALA A 103 -4.39 12.52 -5.38
C ALA A 103 -3.23 13.46 -5.73
N ILE A 104 -2.06 12.91 -6.11
CA ILE A 104 -0.90 13.72 -6.51
C ILE A 104 -1.21 14.50 -7.78
N ILE A 105 -1.81 13.86 -8.79
CA ILE A 105 -2.19 14.54 -10.03
C ILE A 105 -3.26 15.62 -9.76
N GLY A 106 -4.26 15.33 -8.93
CA GLY A 106 -5.28 16.31 -8.53
C GLY A 106 -4.69 17.54 -7.85
N ARG A 107 -3.71 17.36 -6.96
CA ARG A 107 -2.96 18.47 -6.33
C ARG A 107 -2.09 19.21 -7.34
N ALA A 108 -1.44 18.49 -8.25
CA ALA A 108 -0.53 19.05 -9.24
C ALA A 108 -1.20 20.03 -10.21
N VAL A 109 -2.51 19.92 -10.46
CA VAL A 109 -3.27 20.89 -11.26
C VAL A 109 -3.24 22.29 -10.62
N MET A 110 -3.14 22.36 -9.28
CA MET A 110 -3.15 23.62 -8.53
C MET A 110 -1.74 24.12 -8.19
N THR A 111 -0.80 23.22 -7.91
CA THR A 111 0.52 23.56 -7.36
C THR A 111 1.70 23.16 -8.26
N GLY A 112 1.45 22.47 -9.37
CA GLY A 112 2.48 21.81 -10.16
C GLY A 112 2.93 20.46 -9.58
N LEU A 113 3.40 19.56 -10.45
CA LEU A 113 3.74 18.17 -10.09
C LEU A 113 4.89 18.08 -9.09
N LYS A 114 5.91 18.92 -9.23
CA LYS A 114 7.07 18.93 -8.33
C LYS A 114 6.66 19.15 -6.87
N ASP A 115 5.85 20.19 -6.62
CA ASP A 115 5.44 20.56 -5.27
C ASP A 115 4.42 19.57 -4.71
N ALA A 116 3.52 19.05 -5.56
CA ALA A 116 2.58 17.99 -5.17
C ALA A 116 3.31 16.72 -4.68
N VAL A 117 4.33 16.25 -5.42
CA VAL A 117 5.12 15.07 -5.03
C VAL A 117 5.93 15.35 -3.76
N ALA A 118 6.58 16.52 -3.67
CA ALA A 118 7.39 16.89 -2.52
C ALA A 118 6.54 16.97 -1.23
N GLU A 119 5.35 17.53 -1.32
CA GLU A 119 4.41 17.62 -0.19
C GLU A 119 3.94 16.24 0.27
N MET A 120 3.55 15.35 -0.65
CA MET A 120 3.13 13.98 -0.30
C MET A 120 4.27 13.22 0.40
N LYS A 121 5.48 13.31 -0.15
CA LYS A 121 6.68 12.70 0.43
C LYS A 121 6.97 13.23 1.84
N ARG A 122 6.86 14.55 2.05
CA ARG A 122 7.04 15.17 3.37
C ARG A 122 6.05 14.59 4.39
N LEU A 123 4.76 14.50 4.04
CA LEU A 123 3.75 13.96 4.95
C LEU A 123 4.03 12.51 5.34
N MET A 124 4.49 11.68 4.39
CA MET A 124 4.88 10.30 4.65
C MET A 124 6.10 10.20 5.58
N LEU A 125 7.11 11.04 5.38
CA LEU A 125 8.32 11.06 6.23
C LEU A 125 8.01 11.55 7.65
N GLU A 126 7.18 12.59 7.80
CA GLU A 126 6.75 13.07 9.12
C GLU A 126 6.00 12.01 9.94
N ALA A 127 5.26 11.13 9.27
CA ALA A 127 4.55 10.05 9.93
C ALA A 127 5.47 8.86 10.33
N ARG A 128 6.65 8.76 9.70
CA ARG A 128 7.60 7.65 9.89
C ARG A 128 8.55 7.83 11.08
N GLY A 129 8.76 9.07 11.52
CA GLY A 129 9.77 9.42 12.53
C GLY A 129 11.13 9.64 11.89
#